data_AF-A0A953Z3R6-F1
#
_entry.id   AF-A0A953Z3R6-F1
#
_cell.length_a   1.000
_cell.length_b   1.000
_cell.length_c   1.000
_cell.angle_alpha   90.00
_cell.angle_beta   90.00
_cell.angle_gamma   90.00
#
_symmetry.space_group_name_H-M   'P 1'
#
loop_
_entity.id
_entity.type
_entity.pdbx_description
1 polymer ?
#
loop_
_entity_poly.entity_id
_entity_poly.type
_entity_poly.pdbx_seq_one_letter_code
_entity_poly.pdbx_strand_id
1 'polypeptide(L)'
;MRSLQQIRHWTPRYIFNRARCALRARLHPEYPWLAWPMIADLEGRLSRNDVGFEWGSGRSTLWFASRMGKLTSVEHHEDWFTQVENAVRQRGLTDSAKVMIRQL
;
A
#
# COMPACT_ATOMS: atom_id res chain seq x y z
N MET A 1 -21.70 9.53 29.43
CA MET A 1 -22.72 8.73 28.72
C MET A 1 -22.37 8.73 27.22
N ARG A 2 -21.92 7.60 26.65
CA ARG A 2 -21.70 7.47 25.20
C ARG A 2 -23.07 7.39 24.52
N SER A 3 -23.34 8.26 23.55
CA SER A 3 -24.65 8.35 22.91
C SER A 3 -24.97 7.08 22.11
N LEU A 4 -26.20 6.58 22.23
CA LEU A 4 -26.72 5.39 21.53
C LEU A 4 -26.72 5.52 19.99
N GLN A 5 -26.31 6.67 19.44
CA GLN A 5 -26.15 6.88 18.01
C GLN A 5 -24.94 6.13 17.41
N GLN A 6 -23.99 5.68 18.22
CA GLN A 6 -22.77 5.01 17.75
C GLN A 6 -22.96 3.55 17.28
N ILE A 7 -24.09 2.89 17.55
CA ILE A 7 -24.26 1.46 17.23
C ILE A 7 -25.17 1.23 16.01
N ARG A 8 -25.83 2.28 15.49
CA ARG A 8 -26.81 2.16 14.40
C ARG A 8 -26.24 1.66 13.06
N HIS A 9 -24.92 1.76 12.86
CA HIS A 9 -24.26 1.31 11.63
C HIS A 9 -23.77 -0.15 11.70
N TRP A 10 -23.92 -0.82 12.86
CA TRP A 10 -23.52 -2.22 13.07
C TRP A 10 -24.56 -3.19 12.50
N THR A 11 -24.84 -3.06 11.21
CA THR A 11 -25.64 -4.05 10.50
C THR A 11 -24.84 -5.36 10.35
N PRO A 12 -25.51 -6.53 10.26
CA PRO A 12 -24.81 -7.79 9.96
C PRO A 12 -23.91 -7.69 8.72
N ARG A 13 -24.37 -6.95 7.70
CA ARG A 13 -23.59 -6.64 6.50
C ARG A 13 -22.32 -5.84 6.81
N TYR A 14 -22.40 -4.83 7.66
CA TYR A 14 -21.24 -4.03 8.07
C TYR A 14 -20.22 -4.90 8.82
N ILE A 15 -20.66 -5.68 9.79
CA ILE A 15 -19.78 -6.58 10.58
C ILE A 15 -19.12 -7.58 9.64
N PHE A 16 -19.87 -8.23 8.76
CA PHE A 16 -19.35 -9.18 7.78
C PHE A 16 -18.32 -8.53 6.84
N ASN A 17 -18.61 -7.34 6.31
CA ASN A 17 -17.68 -6.61 5.45
C ASN A 17 -16.40 -6.23 6.20
N ARG A 18 -16.52 -5.78 7.45
CA ARG A 18 -15.36 -5.42 8.29
C ARG A 18 -14.50 -6.64 8.61
N ALA A 19 -15.12 -7.75 8.97
CA ALA A 19 -14.45 -9.02 9.21
C ALA A 19 -13.73 -9.52 7.96
N ARG A 20 -14.37 -9.45 6.78
CA ARG A 20 -13.73 -9.77 5.49
C ARG A 20 -12.53 -8.89 5.18
N CYS A 21 -12.63 -7.58 5.39
CA CYS A 21 -11.51 -6.67 5.18
C CYS A 21 -10.34 -7.00 6.12
N ALA A 22 -10.63 -7.23 7.41
CA ALA A 22 -9.60 -7.60 8.38
C ALA A 22 -8.93 -8.94 8.05
N LEU A 23 -9.72 -9.96 7.69
CA LEU A 23 -9.21 -11.27 7.28
C LEU A 23 -8.29 -11.15 6.06
N ARG A 24 -8.72 -10.43 5.02
CA ARG A 24 -7.90 -10.25 3.82
C ARG A 24 -6.62 -9.47 4.09
N ALA A 25 -6.67 -8.41 4.90
CA ALA A 25 -5.48 -7.66 5.28
C ALA A 25 -4.48 -8.54 6.07
N ARG A 26 -4.99 -9.53 6.83
CA ARG A 26 -4.16 -10.49 7.56
C ARG A 26 -3.58 -11.59 6.66
N LEU A 27 -4.32 -12.01 5.64
CA LEU A 27 -3.86 -13.02 4.67
C LEU A 27 -2.89 -12.45 3.63
N HIS A 28 -2.97 -11.16 3.32
CA HIS A 28 -2.11 -10.46 2.35
C HIS A 28 -1.40 -9.27 2.98
N PRO A 29 -0.47 -9.51 3.93
CA PRO A 29 0.25 -8.45 4.62
C PRO A 29 1.14 -7.61 3.70
N GLU A 30 1.40 -8.06 2.47
CA GLU A 30 2.24 -7.41 1.44
C GLU A 30 1.46 -6.51 0.47
N TYR A 31 0.12 -6.59 0.47
CA TYR A 31 -0.71 -5.85 -0.50
C TYR A 31 -0.84 -4.37 -0.14
N PRO A 32 -0.88 -3.43 -1.11
CA PRO A 32 -0.97 -2.01 -0.82
C PRO A 32 -2.27 -1.69 -0.09
N TRP A 33 -2.34 -0.52 0.55
CA TRP A 33 -3.57 -0.05 1.21
C TRP A 33 -4.56 0.50 0.16
N LEU A 34 -5.04 -0.39 -0.71
CA LEU A 34 -5.98 -0.10 -1.79
C LEU A 34 -7.21 -1.00 -1.69
N ALA A 35 -8.30 -0.59 -2.34
CA ALA A 35 -9.48 -1.42 -2.43
C ALA A 35 -9.16 -2.71 -3.21
N TRP A 36 -9.62 -3.87 -2.72
CA TRP A 36 -9.33 -5.16 -3.36
C TRP A 36 -9.63 -5.22 -4.87
N PRO A 37 -10.75 -4.67 -5.38
CA PRO A 37 -10.98 -4.67 -6.82
C PRO A 37 -9.93 -3.86 -7.60
N MET A 38 -9.44 -2.76 -7.02
CA MET A 38 -8.37 -1.96 -7.62
C MET A 38 -7.05 -2.72 -7.65
N ILE A 39 -6.73 -3.47 -6.59
CA ILE A 39 -5.53 -4.32 -6.58
C ILE A 39 -5.63 -5.36 -7.70
N ALA A 40 -6.75 -6.07 -7.79
CA ALA A 40 -6.96 -7.08 -8.83
C ALA A 40 -6.87 -6.51 -10.25
N ASP A 41 -7.42 -5.31 -10.48
CA ASP A 41 -7.33 -4.63 -11.77
C ASP A 41 -5.89 -4.18 -12.09
N LEU A 42 -5.16 -3.64 -11.11
CA LEU A 42 -3.76 -3.24 -11.28
C LEU A 42 -2.84 -4.45 -11.52
N GLU A 43 -3.07 -5.60 -10.87
CA GLU A 43 -2.27 -6.82 -11.13
C GLU A 43 -2.34 -7.27 -12.58
N GLY A 44 -3.49 -7.08 -13.24
CA GLY A 44 -3.65 -7.42 -14.65
C GLY A 44 -3.15 -6.36 -15.64
N ARG A 45 -2.87 -5.14 -15.17
CA ARG A 45 -2.51 -4.00 -16.04
C ARG A 45 -1.06 -3.56 -15.92
N LEU A 46 -0.43 -3.72 -14.76
CA LEU A 46 0.94 -3.29 -14.55
C LEU A 46 1.94 -4.18 -15.29
N SER A 47 2.93 -3.55 -15.90
CA SER A 47 3.95 -4.20 -16.71
C SER A 47 5.36 -3.72 -16.38
N ARG A 48 6.36 -4.52 -16.75
CA ARG A 48 7.79 -4.15 -16.64
C ARG A 48 8.21 -2.98 -17.52
N ASN A 49 7.34 -2.51 -18.42
CA ASN A 49 7.59 -1.33 -19.24
C ASN A 49 7.06 -0.04 -18.60
N ASP A 50 6.29 -0.16 -17.52
CA ASP A 50 5.63 0.99 -16.91
C ASP A 50 6.62 1.79 -16.05
N VAL A 51 6.42 3.11 -16.06
CA VAL A 51 7.13 4.07 -15.22
C VAL A 51 6.11 4.78 -14.34
N GLY A 52 6.20 4.57 -13.04
CA GLY A 52 5.26 5.05 -12.04
C GLY A 52 5.83 6.15 -11.15
N PHE A 53 4.91 6.90 -10.56
CA PHE A 53 5.19 7.87 -9.51
C PHE A 53 4.22 7.67 -8.35
N GLU A 54 4.73 7.76 -7.12
CA GLU A 54 3.95 7.61 -5.90
C GLU A 54 4.24 8.77 -4.93
N TRP A 55 3.18 9.31 -4.34
CA TRP A 55 3.28 10.32 -3.29
C TRP A 55 3.00 9.67 -1.93
N GLY A 56 4.00 9.70 -1.03
CA GLY A 56 4.04 8.85 0.15
C GLY A 56 4.61 7.48 -0.20
N SER A 57 5.56 6.99 0.60
CA SER A 57 6.19 5.68 0.41
C SER A 57 5.68 4.66 1.41
N GLY A 58 5.89 3.37 1.15
CA GLY A 58 5.53 2.34 2.11
C GLY A 58 5.44 0.96 1.52
N ARG A 59 4.46 0.20 2.02
CA ARG A 59 4.19 -1.16 1.53
C ARG A 59 3.77 -1.17 0.06
N SER A 60 3.03 -0.15 -0.38
CA SER A 60 2.66 0.04 -1.78
C SER A 60 3.89 0.19 -2.68
N THR A 61 4.93 0.89 -2.24
CA THR A 61 6.20 1.02 -2.97
C THR A 61 6.79 -0.33 -3.33
N LEU A 62 6.91 -1.25 -2.35
CA LEU A 62 7.42 -2.60 -2.60
C LEU A 62 6.53 -3.39 -3.57
N TRP A 63 5.22 -3.23 -3.46
CA TRP A 63 4.24 -3.93 -4.28
C TRP A 63 4.29 -3.45 -5.75
N PHE A 64 4.29 -2.14 -5.98
CA PHE A 64 4.39 -1.56 -7.32
C PHE A 64 5.76 -1.83 -7.96
N ALA A 65 6.85 -1.64 -7.22
CA ALA A 65 8.21 -1.89 -7.70
C ALA A 65 8.41 -3.34 -8.16
N SER A 66 7.80 -4.30 -7.46
CA SER A 66 7.84 -5.70 -7.85
C SER A 66 7.09 -6.02 -9.14
N ARG A 67 6.31 -5.09 -9.71
CA ARG A 67 5.47 -5.30 -10.90
C ARG A 67 5.77 -4.34 -12.06
N MET A 68 6.35 -3.17 -11.77
CA MET A 68 6.66 -2.13 -12.76
C MET A 68 8.12 -2.18 -13.20
N GLY A 69 8.47 -1.42 -14.24
CA GLY A 69 9.84 -1.22 -14.67
C GLY A 69 10.58 -0.21 -13.80
N LYS A 70 9.94 0.93 -13.53
CA LYS A 70 10.48 1.99 -12.68
C LYS A 70 9.39 2.61 -11.81
N LEU A 71 9.72 2.94 -10.58
CA LEU A 71 8.86 3.63 -9.64
C LEU A 71 9.67 4.70 -8.90
N THR A 72 9.17 5.93 -8.91
CA THR A 72 9.69 7.00 -8.03
C THR A 72 8.69 7.26 -6.92
N SER A 73 9.08 7.05 -5.67
CA SER A 73 8.23 7.32 -4.50
C SER A 73 8.82 8.45 -3.67
N VAL A 74 7.99 9.40 -3.26
CA VAL A 74 8.43 10.56 -2.45
C VAL A 74 7.91 10.43 -1.01
N GLU A 75 8.81 10.52 -0.04
CA GLU A 75 8.49 10.44 1.39
C GLU A 75 8.93 11.68 2.16
N HIS A 76 8.14 12.12 3.12
CA HIS A 76 8.45 13.28 3.97
C HIS A 76 9.04 12.88 5.32
N HIS A 77 8.65 11.72 5.87
CA HIS A 77 9.09 11.30 7.20
C HIS A 77 10.40 10.51 7.12
N GLU A 78 11.48 11.02 7.73
CA GLU A 78 12.83 10.47 7.56
C GLU A 78 12.98 9.02 8.05
N ASP A 79 12.45 8.72 9.25
CA ASP A 79 12.53 7.34 9.77
C ASP A 79 11.76 6.34 8.91
N TRP A 80 10.64 6.77 8.34
CA TRP A 80 9.82 5.94 7.48
C TRP A 80 10.49 5.76 6.11
N PHE A 81 11.05 6.83 5.55
CA PHE A 81 11.89 6.78 4.36
C PHE A 81 13.00 5.73 4.52
N THR A 82 13.73 5.77 5.63
CA THR A 82 14.83 4.83 5.91
C THR A 82 14.33 3.39 5.99
N GLN A 83 13.19 3.16 6.65
CA GLN A 83 12.57 1.84 6.72
C GLN A 83 12.17 1.30 5.34
N VAL A 84 11.55 2.13 4.51
CA VAL A 84 11.12 1.74 3.16
C VAL A 84 12.31 1.52 2.24
N GLU A 85 13.32 2.39 2.29
CA GLU A 85 14.56 2.22 1.53
C GLU A 85 15.26 0.91 1.88
N ASN A 86 15.38 0.59 3.16
CA ASN A 86 15.93 -0.68 3.61
C ASN A 86 15.10 -1.88 3.12
N ALA A 87 13.77 -1.78 3.16
CA ALA A 87 12.91 -2.84 2.65
C ALA A 87 13.04 -3.03 1.11
N VAL A 88 13.20 -1.95 0.35
CA VAL A 88 13.48 -2.00 -1.10
C VAL A 88 14.82 -2.72 -1.35
N ARG A 89 15.87 -2.37 -0.61
CA ARG A 89 17.19 -3.00 -0.71
C ARG A 89 17.15 -4.49 -0.35
N GLN A 90 16.51 -4.84 0.76
CA GLN A 90 16.38 -6.24 1.21
C GLN A 90 15.62 -7.12 0.22
N ARG A 91 14.68 -6.56 -0.54
CA ARG A 91 13.95 -7.28 -1.59
C ARG A 91 14.63 -7.25 -2.96
N GLY A 92 15.80 -6.63 -3.09
CA GLY A 92 16.52 -6.53 -4.37
C GLY A 92 15.79 -5.67 -5.40
N LEU A 93 15.02 -4.68 -4.98
CA LEU A 93 14.16 -3.86 -5.85
C LEU A 93 14.79 -2.52 -6.24
N THR A 94 16.07 -2.30 -5.94
CA THR A 94 16.79 -1.02 -6.17
C THR A 94 16.82 -0.58 -7.62
N ASP A 95 16.78 -1.52 -8.58
CA ASP A 95 16.76 -1.21 -10.01
C ASP A 95 15.39 -0.68 -10.47
N SER A 96 14.33 -1.11 -9.77
CA SER A 96 12.93 -0.81 -10.09
C SER A 96 12.34 0.33 -9.26
N ALA A 97 12.88 0.63 -8.09
CA ALA A 97 12.35 1.64 -7.19
C ALA A 97 13.40 2.62 -6.70
N LYS A 98 13.07 3.89 -6.82
CA LYS A 98 13.80 5.01 -6.23
C LYS A 98 12.91 5.71 -5.21
N VAL A 99 13.28 5.62 -3.94
CA VAL A 99 12.63 6.40 -2.88
C VAL A 99 13.40 7.71 -2.72
N MET A 100 12.69 8.83 -2.64
CA MET A 100 13.27 10.16 -2.45
C MET A 100 12.67 10.80 -1.20
N ILE A 101 13.52 11.43 -0.39
CA ILE A 101 13.07 12.21 0.74
C ILE A 101 12.74 13.63 0.31
N ARG A 102 11.59 14.14 0.75
CA ARG A 102 11.15 15.52 0.56
C ARG A 102 11.63 16.35 1.74
N GLN A 103 12.60 17.24 1.50
CA GLN A 103 12.94 18.28 2.45
C GLN A 103 11.81 19.33 2.44
N LEU A 104 11.26 19.62 3.62
CA LEU A 104 10.29 20.70 3.87
C LEU A 104 11.01 21.90 4.48
#